data_AF-A0A6I1ZLD3-F1
#
_entry.id   AF-A0A6I1ZLD3-F1
#
_cell.length_a   1.000
_cell.length_b   1.000
_cell.length_c   1.000
_cell.angle_alpha   90.00
_cell.angle_beta   90.00
_cell.angle_gamma   90.00
#
_symmetry.space_group_name_H-M   'P 1'
#
loop_
_entity.id
_entity.type
_entity.pdbx_description
1 polymer ?
#
loop_
_entity_poly.entity_id
_entity_poly.type
_entity_poly.pdbx_seq_one_letter_code
_entity_poly.pdbx_strand_id
1 'polypeptide(L)'
;MKSKLTLVLIITAISTLLFACSPASKQVSVEVSCDDFIKLPPEERAISKEIEVPVDSSFTVTLCSNPSTGFQWSETAQISDQTVLQLVDHKFVPPEKTGVEGAPGQETWTFKALEKGTSVISMEYSRPWEGGEKGTWTFNLTVVVK
;
A
#
# COMPACT_ATOMS: atom_id res chain seq x y z
N MET A 1 -8.77 78.70 -3.58
CA MET A 1 -10.13 78.23 -3.98
C MET A 1 -9.97 77.50 -5.31
N LYS A 2 -10.23 76.21 -5.52
CA LYS A 2 -11.00 75.17 -4.81
C LYS A 2 -10.32 73.80 -5.05
N SER A 3 -10.34 72.96 -4.02
CA SER A 3 -9.92 71.54 -3.99
C SER A 3 -10.75 70.65 -4.93
N LYS A 4 -10.14 69.56 -5.46
CA LYS A 4 -10.52 68.12 -5.33
C LYS A 4 -9.28 67.26 -5.73
N LEU A 5 -8.65 66.45 -4.86
CA LEU A 5 -8.93 65.02 -4.55
C LEU A 5 -9.19 64.20 -5.84
N THR A 6 -8.39 63.20 -6.23
CA THR A 6 -8.34 61.86 -5.59
C THR A 6 -7.04 61.06 -5.84
N LEU A 7 -6.59 60.47 -4.74
CA LEU A 7 -5.69 59.33 -4.50
C LEU A 7 -5.82 58.13 -5.47
N VAL A 8 -4.71 57.57 -5.97
CA VAL A 8 -4.52 56.11 -6.14
C VAL A 8 -3.06 55.75 -5.85
N LEU A 9 -2.82 55.12 -4.70
CA LEU A 9 -1.57 54.45 -4.35
C LEU A 9 -1.44 53.19 -5.21
N ILE A 10 -0.39 53.12 -6.04
CA ILE A 10 -0.01 51.87 -6.71
C ILE A 10 0.95 51.14 -5.75
N ILE A 11 0.39 50.34 -4.85
CA ILE A 11 1.15 49.36 -4.07
C ILE A 11 1.35 48.16 -4.99
N THR A 12 2.50 48.09 -5.65
CA THR A 12 2.92 46.86 -6.33
C THR A 12 3.28 45.83 -5.27
N ALA A 13 2.28 45.05 -4.86
CA ALA A 13 2.50 43.82 -4.10
C ALA A 13 3.16 42.80 -5.03
N ILE A 14 4.50 42.75 -4.99
CA ILE A 14 5.27 41.65 -5.56
C ILE A 14 4.92 40.42 -4.73
N SER A 15 3.93 39.67 -5.20
CA SER A 15 3.58 38.35 -4.70
C SER A 15 4.76 37.43 -4.96
N THR A 16 5.60 37.23 -3.95
CA THR A 16 6.59 36.16 -3.94
C THR A 16 5.83 34.84 -3.86
N LEU A 17 5.61 34.22 -5.02
CA LEU A 17 5.24 32.82 -5.13
C LEU A 17 6.39 31.99 -4.55
N LEU A 18 6.31 31.72 -3.24
CA LEU A 18 7.07 30.65 -2.63
C LEU A 18 6.52 29.35 -3.22
N PHE A 19 7.14 28.88 -4.31
CA PHE A 19 7.07 27.49 -4.70
C PHE A 19 7.76 26.68 -3.60
N ALA A 20 7.01 26.36 -2.54
CA ALA A 20 7.38 25.31 -1.62
C ALA A 20 7.33 24.01 -2.40
N CYS A 21 8.45 23.65 -3.02
CA CYS A 21 8.64 22.32 -3.58
C CYS A 21 8.76 21.38 -2.38
N SER A 22 7.62 20.87 -1.90
CA SER A 22 7.62 19.82 -0.88
C SER A 22 8.37 18.62 -1.46
N PRO A 23 9.38 18.06 -0.76
CA PRO A 23 9.89 16.76 -1.14
C PRO A 23 8.74 15.77 -1.04
N ALA A 24 8.32 15.20 -2.16
CA ALA A 24 7.37 14.10 -2.17
C ALA A 24 7.97 12.98 -1.31
N SER A 25 7.38 12.72 -0.13
CA SER A 25 7.82 11.63 0.74
C SER A 25 7.75 10.34 -0.08
N LYS A 26 8.89 9.66 -0.23
CA LYS A 26 8.97 8.38 -0.93
C LYS A 26 8.18 7.36 -0.12
N GLN A 27 6.95 7.06 -0.53
CA GLN A 27 6.08 6.09 0.12
C GLN A 27 6.73 4.70 0.00
N VAL A 28 6.79 3.95 1.10
CA VAL A 28 7.35 2.59 1.10
C VAL A 28 6.32 1.65 0.47
N SER A 29 6.71 0.90 -0.56
CA SER A 29 5.90 -0.15 -1.17
C SER A 29 6.64 -1.49 -1.15
N VAL A 30 5.92 -2.54 -0.77
CA VAL A 30 6.39 -3.93 -0.81
C VAL A 30 5.59 -4.66 -1.88
N GLU A 31 6.27 -5.13 -2.91
CA GLU A 31 5.62 -5.80 -4.04
C GLU A 31 6.12 -7.24 -4.16
N VAL A 32 5.21 -8.17 -4.46
CA VAL A 32 5.52 -9.58 -4.70
C VAL A 32 4.71 -10.08 -5.90
N SER A 33 5.42 -10.50 -6.94
CA SER A 33 4.82 -10.98 -8.20
C SER A 33 4.43 -12.45 -8.11
N CYS A 34 3.63 -12.93 -9.08
CA CYS A 34 3.28 -14.35 -9.17
C CYS A 34 4.54 -15.20 -9.39
N ASP A 35 5.49 -14.71 -10.19
CA ASP A 35 6.75 -15.38 -10.47
C ASP A 35 7.57 -15.60 -9.20
N ASP A 36 7.54 -14.65 -8.26
CA ASP A 36 8.25 -14.79 -6.99
C ASP A 36 7.71 -15.97 -6.18
N PHE A 37 6.39 -16.17 -6.16
CA PHE A 37 5.77 -17.33 -5.50
C PHE A 37 5.97 -18.64 -6.28
N ILE A 38 5.84 -18.59 -7.62
CA ILE A 38 5.93 -19.78 -8.49
C ILE A 38 7.34 -20.37 -8.49
N LYS A 39 8.37 -19.54 -8.36
CA LYS A 39 9.78 -19.99 -8.30
C LYS A 39 10.12 -20.73 -7.01
N LEU A 40 9.32 -20.61 -5.96
CA LEU A 40 9.53 -21.33 -4.71
C LEU A 40 9.10 -22.80 -4.83
N PRO A 41 9.77 -23.71 -4.09
CA PRO A 41 9.33 -25.11 -4.00
C PRO A 41 7.86 -25.20 -3.56
N PRO A 42 7.05 -26.12 -4.12
CA PRO A 42 5.63 -26.25 -3.77
C PRO A 42 5.34 -26.37 -2.27
N GLU A 43 6.24 -27.00 -1.53
CA GLU A 43 6.20 -27.20 -0.08
C GLU A 43 6.57 -25.95 0.75
N GLU A 44 7.14 -24.92 0.13
CA GLU A 44 7.74 -23.75 0.79
C GLU A 44 7.36 -22.42 0.11
N ARG A 45 6.14 -22.30 -0.43
CA ARG A 45 5.68 -21.05 -1.06
C ARG A 45 5.29 -19.96 -0.05
N ALA A 46 6.23 -19.67 0.84
CA ALA A 46 6.16 -18.66 1.88
C ALA A 46 7.19 -17.56 1.58
N ILE A 47 6.73 -16.32 1.51
CA ILE A 47 7.61 -15.16 1.35
C ILE A 47 7.58 -14.33 2.63
N SER A 48 8.75 -14.15 3.22
CA SER A 48 8.94 -13.28 4.39
C SER A 48 9.80 -12.07 3.99
N LYS A 49 9.34 -10.87 4.35
CA LYS A 49 10.06 -9.61 4.12
C LYS A 49 10.10 -8.79 5.41
N GLU A 50 10.97 -7.79 5.43
CA GLU A 50 11.08 -6.82 6.52
C GLU A 50 11.22 -5.40 5.95
N ILE A 51 10.55 -4.44 6.58
CA ILE A 51 10.67 -3.02 6.28
C ILE A 51 10.76 -2.19 7.55
N GLU A 52 11.36 -1.01 7.42
CA GLU A 52 11.32 0.03 8.45
C GLU A 52 10.54 1.23 7.93
N VAL A 53 9.66 1.79 8.76
CA VAL A 53 8.83 2.94 8.40
C VAL A 53 8.77 3.95 9.57
N PRO A 54 8.65 5.26 9.30
CA PRO A 54 8.44 6.25 10.35
C PRO A 54 7.05 6.13 11.00
N VAL A 55 6.93 6.53 12.26
CA VAL A 55 5.62 6.82 12.89
C VAL A 55 4.81 7.82 12.03
N ASP A 56 3.49 7.67 12.01
CA ASP A 56 2.53 8.47 11.24
C ASP A 56 2.66 8.39 9.71
N SER A 57 3.53 7.50 9.21
CA SER A 57 3.64 7.23 7.77
C SER A 57 2.63 6.19 7.28
N SER A 58 2.57 6.01 5.97
CA SER A 58 1.81 4.94 5.33
C SER A 58 2.70 4.17 4.37
N PHE A 59 2.42 2.88 4.23
CA PHE A 59 3.09 1.99 3.29
C PHE A 59 2.07 1.06 2.63
N THR A 60 2.44 0.48 1.50
CA THR A 60 1.59 -0.45 0.77
C THR A 60 2.23 -1.81 0.65
N VAL A 61 1.39 -2.84 0.66
CA VAL A 61 1.76 -4.20 0.26
C VAL A 61 0.95 -4.54 -0.98
N THR A 62 1.61 -4.96 -2.04
CA THR A 62 0.97 -5.41 -3.29
C THR A 62 1.41 -6.83 -3.58
N LEU A 63 0.44 -7.75 -3.63
CA LEU A 63 0.67 -9.15 -3.92
C LEU A 63 -0.06 -9.54 -5.21
N CYS A 64 0.56 -10.37 -6.04
CA CYS A 64 -0.15 -11.00 -7.16
C CYS A 64 -1.40 -11.74 -6.65
N SER A 65 -2.50 -11.61 -7.40
CA SER A 65 -3.76 -12.33 -7.14
C SER A 65 -4.42 -12.73 -8.45
N ASN A 66 -4.85 -13.98 -8.56
CA ASN A 66 -5.61 -14.47 -9.72
C ASN A 66 -6.98 -15.06 -9.31
N PRO A 67 -8.00 -14.22 -9.12
CA PRO A 67 -9.35 -14.67 -8.75
C PRO A 67 -9.98 -15.66 -9.74
N SER A 68 -9.56 -15.69 -11.01
CA SER A 68 -10.13 -16.62 -12.01
C SER A 68 -9.79 -18.09 -11.71
N THR A 69 -8.82 -18.35 -10.84
CA THR A 69 -8.44 -19.70 -10.38
C THR A 69 -9.25 -20.15 -9.15
N GLY A 70 -10.08 -19.26 -8.62
CA GLY A 70 -10.85 -19.42 -7.39
C GLY A 70 -10.04 -19.23 -6.10
N PHE A 71 -8.77 -18.85 -6.20
CA PHE A 71 -7.98 -18.43 -5.05
C PHE A 71 -8.12 -16.93 -4.79
N GLN A 72 -8.04 -16.55 -3.52
CA GLN A 72 -8.01 -15.17 -3.04
C GLN A 72 -7.11 -15.06 -1.82
N TRP A 73 -6.59 -13.86 -1.56
CA TRP A 73 -5.94 -13.59 -0.28
C TRP A 73 -7.00 -13.53 0.84
N SER A 74 -6.57 -13.77 2.07
CA SER A 74 -7.41 -13.59 3.26
C SER A 74 -8.08 -12.22 3.24
N GLU A 75 -9.41 -12.18 3.41
CA GLU A 75 -10.22 -10.96 3.31
C GLU A 75 -9.73 -9.84 4.25
N THR A 76 -9.19 -10.21 5.41
CA THR A 76 -8.49 -9.29 6.30
C THR A 76 -7.05 -9.76 6.52
N ALA A 77 -6.10 -8.84 6.35
CA ALA A 77 -4.72 -9.06 6.73
C ALA A 77 -4.63 -9.26 8.24
N GLN A 78 -3.95 -10.32 8.69
CA GLN A 78 -3.75 -10.57 10.12
C GLN A 78 -2.60 -9.69 10.61
N ILE A 79 -2.87 -8.82 11.58
CA ILE A 79 -1.90 -7.88 12.15
C ILE A 79 -1.62 -8.32 13.58
N SER A 80 -0.37 -8.62 13.91
CA SER A 80 0.00 -9.13 15.24
C SER A 80 -0.17 -8.09 16.35
N ASP A 81 0.03 -6.81 16.02
CA ASP A 81 -0.16 -5.68 16.94
C ASP A 81 -0.86 -4.52 16.22
N GLN A 82 -2.14 -4.33 16.54
CA GLN A 82 -3.00 -3.28 15.99
C GLN A 82 -2.81 -1.91 16.66
N THR A 83 -2.02 -1.84 17.74
CA THR A 83 -1.61 -0.55 18.34
C THR A 83 -0.46 0.07 17.56
N VAL A 84 0.36 -0.75 16.91
CA VAL A 84 1.50 -0.33 16.07
C VAL A 84 1.07 -0.07 14.61
N LEU A 85 0.18 -0.90 14.06
CA LEU A 85 -0.26 -0.81 12.66
C LEU A 85 -1.78 -0.84 12.51
N GLN A 86 -2.28 -0.13 11.50
CA GLN A 86 -3.68 -0.19 11.09
C GLN A 86 -3.80 -0.41 9.58
N LEU A 87 -4.68 -1.34 9.17
CA LEU A 87 -5.13 -1.45 7.78
C LEU A 87 -6.08 -0.28 7.47
N VAL A 88 -5.79 0.47 6.41
CA VAL A 88 -6.55 1.66 5.99
C VAL A 88 -7.40 1.37 4.75
N ASP A 89 -6.85 0.62 3.79
CA ASP A 89 -7.51 0.33 2.52
C ASP A 89 -7.07 -1.03 1.98
N HIS A 90 -7.94 -1.68 1.21
CA HIS A 90 -7.67 -2.92 0.49
C HIS A 90 -8.46 -2.93 -0.81
N LYS A 91 -7.76 -3.19 -1.91
CA LYS A 91 -8.37 -3.23 -3.24
C LYS A 91 -7.73 -4.27 -4.15
N PHE A 92 -8.54 -4.83 -5.04
CA PHE A 92 -8.06 -5.59 -6.18
C PHE A 92 -7.83 -4.66 -7.38
N VAL A 93 -6.72 -4.87 -8.08
CA VAL A 93 -6.32 -4.18 -9.31
C VAL A 93 -6.26 -5.23 -10.43
N PRO A 94 -7.09 -5.10 -11.49
CA PRO A 94 -7.06 -6.04 -12.61
C PRO A 94 -5.74 -5.93 -13.39
N PRO A 95 -5.38 -6.96 -14.19
CA PRO A 95 -4.19 -6.91 -15.05
C PRO A 95 -4.20 -5.70 -15.98
N GLU A 96 -3.04 -5.06 -16.16
CA GLU A 96 -2.89 -3.90 -17.05
C GLU A 96 -3.19 -4.24 -18.50
N LYS A 97 -2.82 -5.45 -18.95
CA LYS A 97 -3.12 -5.93 -20.30
C LYS A 97 -4.57 -6.42 -20.35
N THR A 98 -5.43 -5.58 -20.90
CA THR A 98 -6.83 -5.93 -21.18
C THR A 98 -6.93 -6.94 -22.32
N GLY A 99 -7.91 -7.85 -22.27
CA GLY A 99 -8.21 -8.80 -23.35
C GLY A 99 -7.54 -10.17 -23.24
N VAL A 100 -6.84 -10.44 -22.14
CA VAL A 100 -6.36 -11.79 -21.80
C VAL A 100 -7.22 -12.32 -20.66
N GLU A 101 -8.17 -13.19 -20.99
CA GLU A 101 -9.02 -13.84 -19.98
C GLU A 101 -8.16 -14.71 -19.05
N GLY A 102 -8.43 -14.62 -17.74
CA GLY A 102 -7.70 -15.36 -16.71
C GLY A 102 -6.29 -14.84 -16.37
N ALA A 103 -5.88 -13.69 -16.91
CA ALA A 103 -4.62 -13.07 -16.52
C ALA A 103 -4.64 -12.63 -15.04
N PRO A 104 -3.55 -12.85 -14.29
CA PRO A 104 -3.46 -12.46 -12.89
C PRO A 104 -3.49 -10.93 -12.74
N GLY A 105 -4.26 -10.45 -11.77
CA GLY A 105 -4.19 -9.08 -11.27
C GLY A 105 -3.32 -8.99 -10.01
N GLN A 106 -3.60 -8.00 -9.18
CA GLN A 106 -2.91 -7.75 -7.92
C GLN A 106 -3.90 -7.33 -6.85
N GLU A 107 -3.60 -7.61 -5.58
CA GLU A 107 -4.27 -7.01 -4.43
C GLU A 107 -3.31 -6.06 -3.73
N THR A 108 -3.81 -4.88 -3.37
CA THR A 108 -3.04 -3.85 -2.69
C THR A 108 -3.70 -3.49 -1.37
N TRP A 109 -2.92 -3.61 -0.29
CA TRP A 109 -3.28 -3.15 1.04
C TRP A 109 -2.50 -1.88 1.38
N THR A 110 -3.17 -0.91 1.98
CA THR A 110 -2.54 0.31 2.52
C THR A 110 -2.59 0.26 4.03
N PHE A 111 -1.44 0.42 4.68
CA PHE A 111 -1.33 0.43 6.13
C PHE A 111 -0.84 1.79 6.63
N LYS A 112 -1.29 2.17 7.83
CA LYS A 112 -0.78 3.29 8.59
C LYS A 112 0.05 2.80 9.76
N ALA A 113 1.23 3.38 9.94
CA ALA A 113 2.07 3.18 11.11
C ALA A 113 1.64 4.16 12.22
N LEU A 114 1.20 3.63 13.35
CA LEU A 114 0.56 4.39 14.43
C LEU A 114 1.53 4.74 15.56
N GLU A 115 2.25 3.75 16.08
CA GLU A 115 3.16 3.91 17.21
C GLU A 115 4.47 3.18 16.96
N LYS A 116 5.53 3.58 17.68
CA LYS A 116 6.83 2.88 17.61
C LYS A 116 6.67 1.46 18.12
N GLY A 117 7.25 0.51 17.41
CA GLY A 117 7.18 -0.91 17.77
C GLY A 117 7.41 -1.80 16.57
N THR A 118 7.22 -3.10 16.78
CA THR A 118 7.31 -4.10 15.71
C THR A 118 5.99 -4.84 15.62
N SER A 119 5.45 -4.96 14.42
CA SER A 119 4.23 -5.71 14.14
C SER A 119 4.43 -6.55 12.87
N VAL A 120 3.79 -7.70 12.81
CA VAL A 120 3.84 -8.62 11.68
C VAL A 120 2.49 -8.62 10.98
N ILE A 121 2.53 -8.48 9.65
CA ILE A 121 1.37 -8.68 8.78
C ILE A 121 1.48 -10.07 8.17
N SER A 122 0.46 -10.90 8.35
CA SER A 122 0.37 -12.25 7.78
C SER A 122 -0.85 -12.37 6.86
N MET A 123 -0.65 -12.95 5.68
CA MET A 123 -1.70 -13.17 4.68
C MET A 123 -1.54 -14.55 4.04
N GLU A 124 -2.68 -15.17 3.72
CA GLU A 124 -2.76 -16.51 3.14
C GLU A 124 -3.56 -16.49 1.84
N TYR A 125 -3.05 -17.14 0.80
CA TYR A 125 -3.72 -17.28 -0.50
C TYR A 125 -4.39 -18.64 -0.59
N SER A 126 -5.72 -18.65 -0.65
CA SER A 126 -6.55 -19.83 -0.41
C SER A 126 -7.83 -19.84 -1.23
N ARG A 127 -8.41 -21.02 -1.39
CA ARG A 127 -9.78 -21.20 -1.88
C ARG A 127 -10.74 -21.09 -0.69
N PRO A 128 -11.63 -20.09 -0.61
CA PRO A 128 -12.34 -19.77 0.63
C PRO A 128 -13.40 -20.79 1.02
N TRP A 129 -13.89 -21.61 0.09
CA TRP A 129 -14.94 -22.61 0.34
C TRP A 129 -14.47 -23.82 1.17
N GLU A 130 -15.43 -24.57 1.71
CA GLU A 130 -15.21 -25.79 2.46
C GLU A 130 -14.52 -26.86 1.59
N GLY A 131 -13.47 -27.49 2.12
CA GLY A 131 -12.63 -28.44 1.36
C GLY A 131 -11.74 -27.80 0.29
N GLY A 132 -11.74 -26.47 0.16
CA GLY A 132 -10.81 -25.75 -0.71
C GLY A 132 -9.37 -25.83 -0.20
N GLU A 133 -8.41 -25.82 -1.13
CA GLU A 133 -6.98 -25.73 -0.82
C GLU A 133 -6.68 -24.47 0.00
N LYS A 134 -5.91 -24.62 1.07
CA LYS A 134 -5.53 -23.56 2.00
C LYS A 134 -4.02 -23.35 1.97
N GLY A 135 -3.57 -22.12 2.15
CA GLY A 135 -2.17 -21.78 2.30
C GLY A 135 -1.31 -22.08 1.10
N THR A 136 -1.85 -22.01 -0.12
CA THR A 136 -1.05 -22.32 -1.32
C THR A 136 0.12 -21.35 -1.45
N TRP A 137 -0.10 -20.08 -1.10
CA TRP A 137 0.93 -19.07 -0.86
C TRP A 137 0.73 -18.43 0.50
N THR A 138 1.82 -18.11 1.18
CA THR A 138 1.79 -17.32 2.42
C THR A 138 2.74 -16.14 2.30
N PHE A 139 2.34 -15.02 2.89
CA PHE A 139 3.16 -13.82 2.95
C PHE A 139 3.22 -13.29 4.36
N ASN A 140 4.44 -13.00 4.84
CA ASN A 140 4.68 -12.39 6.13
C ASN A 140 5.56 -11.15 5.94
N LEU A 141 5.15 -10.04 6.55
CA LEU A 141 5.91 -8.79 6.57
C LEU A 141 6.14 -8.35 7.99
N THR A 142 7.39 -8.36 8.43
CA THR A 142 7.81 -7.70 9.66
C THR A 142 7.94 -6.20 9.38
N VAL A 143 7.25 -5.39 10.15
CA VAL A 143 7.29 -3.93 10.05
C VAL A 143 7.84 -3.37 11.35
N VAL A 144 8.96 -2.66 11.25
CA VAL A 144 9.57 -1.94 12.37
C VAL A 144 9.22 -0.46 12.22
N VAL A 145 8.39 0.05 13.13
CA VAL A 145 7.98 1.46 13.18
C VAL A 145 8.93 2.23 14.10
N LYS A 146 9.58 3.27 13.58
CA LYS A 146 10.63 4.04 14.28
C LYS A 146 10.32 5.52 14.45
#